data_AF-A0A4Q4B3T4-F1
#
_entry.id   AF-A0A4Q4B3T4-F1
#
_cell.length_a   1.000
_cell.length_b   1.000
_cell.length_c   1.000
_cell.angle_alpha   90.00
_cell.angle_beta   90.00
_cell.angle_gamma   90.00
#
_symmetry.space_group_name_H-M   'P 1'
#
loop_
_entity.id
_entity.type
_entity.pdbx_description
1 polymer ?
#
loop_
_entity_poly.entity_id
_entity_poly.type
_entity_poly.pdbx_seq_one_letter_code
_entity_poly.pdbx_strand_id
1 'polypeptide(L)'
;MKQTYLSLALFFYLFYANTVNAQTDLIYHVDSGEGIFTTHLDGTSKNSLVSYTASSSSLAHDVELDVANSHIYVLDFNGRNLMRYDLDGNNSTLIYSYSTIPRDMELDTTNGIIYHTVNGEVFSTNLVGNNKNSLITYTPSATNLLDELELDVNNNHMYLLDVNGDHLTRYNLDGSNSTLIYSYTGGTQYPSDFTTDLANNLIYHISRDFTAGEIFTTDLLGNSKTVLTTFTAGASLLYVDIELDVENNHMYLLSTNGDLLDRYNLDGSNKTTIQSYPGSFPKDIVIFKVDSTLSLNDSEVFNETLSLYPNPSSDFIQIMNIESKLSYTIYNALGAEIEKGSITSEDQIDVRGFVNGLYFITFENGTALQFIKK
;
A
#
# COMPACT_ATOMS: atom_id res chain seq x y z
N MET A 1 22.63 25.79 44.52
CA MET A 1 22.94 26.86 43.55
C MET A 1 23.32 26.17 42.25
N LYS A 2 22.63 26.55 41.16
CA LYS A 2 22.74 26.08 39.77
C LYS A 2 22.21 24.67 39.47
N GLN A 3 21.56 24.40 38.35
CA GLN A 3 20.63 25.14 37.48
C GLN A 3 20.10 24.10 36.50
N THR A 4 18.83 24.24 36.15
CA THR A 4 18.03 23.48 35.18
C THR A 4 18.70 23.28 33.83
N TYR A 5 18.61 22.07 33.28
CA TYR A 5 18.37 21.84 31.85
C TYR A 5 17.38 20.67 31.71
N LEU A 6 16.11 21.04 31.61
CA LEU A 6 15.06 20.23 31.01
C LEU A 6 15.42 20.09 29.53
N SER A 7 15.72 18.89 29.04
CA SER A 7 15.88 18.69 27.60
C SER A 7 14.51 18.65 26.94
N LEU A 8 14.35 19.58 26.02
CA LEU A 8 13.21 19.86 25.17
C LEU A 8 12.91 18.67 24.23
N ALA A 9 12.30 17.60 24.73
CA ALA A 9 11.83 16.47 23.91
C ALA A 9 10.55 15.80 24.45
N LEU A 10 9.86 16.44 25.40
CA LEU A 10 8.70 15.85 26.09
C LEU A 10 7.42 16.70 25.98
N PHE A 11 7.29 17.48 24.91
CA PHE A 11 6.12 18.37 24.72
C PHE A 11 5.41 18.24 23.36
N PHE A 12 5.67 17.16 22.61
CA PHE A 12 5.01 16.95 21.30
C PHE A 12 4.29 15.61 21.11
N TYR A 13 4.18 14.76 22.14
CA TYR A 13 3.44 13.49 22.04
C TYR A 13 2.09 13.47 22.78
N LEU A 14 1.60 14.63 23.23
CA LEU A 14 0.23 14.79 23.70
C LEU A 14 -0.56 15.52 22.62
N PHE A 15 -1.06 14.78 21.63
CA PHE A 15 -2.30 15.01 20.86
C PHE A 15 -2.26 14.00 19.70
N TYR A 16 -3.33 13.19 19.56
CA TYR A 16 -3.56 12.15 18.53
C TYR A 16 -3.19 10.68 18.83
N ALA A 17 -3.67 10.12 19.95
CA ALA A 17 -3.84 8.67 20.03
C ALA A 17 -5.15 8.33 20.74
N ASN A 18 -6.27 8.66 20.09
CA ASN A 18 -7.59 8.14 20.44
C ASN A 18 -8.21 7.64 19.13
N THR A 19 -7.98 6.37 18.80
CA THR A 19 -8.87 5.41 18.13
C THR A 19 -8.05 4.19 17.70
N VAL A 20 -8.44 3.03 18.22
CA VAL A 20 -8.06 1.65 17.88
C VAL A 20 -7.41 1.48 16.49
N ASN A 21 -6.14 1.07 16.43
CA ASN A 21 -5.51 0.58 15.20
C ASN A 21 -5.10 -0.89 15.41
N ALA A 22 -6.04 -1.81 15.22
CA ALA A 22 -5.66 -3.11 14.66
C ALA A 22 -5.27 -2.79 13.22
N GLN A 23 -4.05 -3.15 12.79
CA GLN A 23 -3.66 -2.97 11.40
C GLN A 23 -4.70 -3.69 10.53
N THR A 24 -5.52 -2.91 9.84
CA THR A 24 -6.55 -3.37 8.93
C THR A 24 -6.00 -3.34 7.52
N ASP A 25 -6.48 -4.22 6.66
CA ASP A 25 -6.22 -4.08 5.23
C ASP A 25 -6.87 -2.78 4.74
N LEU A 26 -6.12 -2.02 3.96
CA LEU A 26 -6.50 -0.70 3.46
C LEU A 26 -6.45 -0.67 1.94
N ILE A 27 -7.18 0.26 1.38
CA ILE A 27 -6.95 0.82 0.06
C ILE A 27 -6.40 2.21 0.27
N TYR A 28 -5.18 2.43 -0.20
CA TYR A 28 -4.64 3.76 -0.40
C TYR A 28 -5.19 4.28 -1.72
N HIS A 29 -5.55 5.55 -1.78
CA HIS A 29 -6.03 6.12 -3.03
C HIS A 29 -5.72 7.60 -3.12
N VAL A 30 -5.51 8.06 -4.35
CA VAL A 30 -5.25 9.45 -4.66
C VAL A 30 -6.43 10.11 -5.34
N ASP A 31 -6.69 11.33 -4.90
CA ASP A 31 -7.66 12.22 -5.50
C ASP A 31 -6.97 13.49 -5.96
N SER A 32 -7.13 13.82 -7.23
CA SER A 32 -6.45 14.96 -7.84
C SER A 32 -6.89 16.32 -7.26
N GLY A 33 -8.05 16.40 -6.60
CA GLY A 33 -8.56 17.60 -5.92
C GLY A 33 -8.48 17.55 -4.40
N GLU A 34 -8.42 16.36 -3.79
CA GLU A 34 -8.49 16.21 -2.34
C GLU A 34 -7.15 15.79 -1.68
N GLY A 35 -6.29 15.03 -2.37
CA GLY A 35 -5.00 14.53 -1.85
C GLY A 35 -4.93 13.00 -1.70
N ILE A 36 -4.28 12.51 -0.64
CA ILE A 36 -4.04 11.08 -0.37
C ILE A 36 -4.95 10.62 0.77
N PHE A 37 -5.57 9.46 0.59
CA PHE A 37 -6.53 8.89 1.54
C PHE A 37 -6.29 7.40 1.73
N THR A 38 -6.81 6.89 2.84
CA THR A 38 -6.97 5.45 3.08
C THR A 38 -8.42 5.14 3.35
N THR A 39 -8.91 4.00 2.88
CA THR A 39 -10.20 3.43 3.26
C THR A 39 -10.01 1.96 3.60
N HIS A 40 -10.78 1.39 4.53
CA HIS A 40 -10.77 -0.05 4.75
C HIS A 40 -11.27 -0.81 3.51
N LEU A 41 -10.88 -2.07 3.34
CA LEU A 41 -11.35 -2.93 2.24
C LEU A 41 -12.87 -3.16 2.17
N ASP A 42 -13.60 -2.88 3.26
CA ASP A 42 -15.06 -2.91 3.31
C ASP A 42 -15.71 -1.55 3.01
N GLY A 43 -14.91 -0.51 2.76
CA GLY A 43 -15.36 0.86 2.52
C GLY A 43 -15.51 1.70 3.78
N THR A 44 -15.29 1.15 4.97
CA THR A 44 -15.35 1.93 6.21
C THR A 44 -14.10 2.80 6.39
N SER A 45 -14.20 3.82 7.24
CA SER A 45 -13.04 4.59 7.71
C SER A 45 -12.21 5.28 6.60
N LYS A 46 -12.85 6.05 5.70
CA LYS A 46 -12.12 6.98 4.81
C LYS A 46 -11.39 8.04 5.66
N ASN A 47 -10.07 7.98 5.68
CA ASN A 47 -9.20 8.91 6.40
C ASN A 47 -8.34 9.70 5.40
N SER A 48 -8.22 11.01 5.61
CA SER A 48 -7.27 11.84 4.84
C SER A 48 -5.89 11.74 5.48
N LEU A 49 -4.90 11.36 4.68
CA LEU A 49 -3.49 11.33 5.08
C LEU A 49 -2.80 12.64 4.69
N VAL A 50 -3.00 13.07 3.44
CA VAL A 50 -2.44 14.31 2.91
C VAL A 50 -3.54 15.07 2.22
N SER A 51 -3.73 16.34 2.59
CA SER A 51 -4.72 17.21 1.95
C SER A 51 -4.06 18.15 0.96
N TYR A 52 -4.59 18.21 -0.27
CA TYR A 52 -4.14 19.18 -1.26
C TYR A 52 -4.98 20.44 -1.20
N THR A 53 -4.32 21.60 -1.30
CA THR A 53 -5.07 22.85 -1.51
C THR A 53 -5.54 22.87 -2.96
N ALA A 54 -6.82 23.18 -3.18
CA ALA A 54 -7.44 23.35 -4.49
C ALA A 54 -6.78 24.50 -5.27
N SER A 55 -5.57 24.26 -5.74
CA SER A 55 -4.84 25.03 -6.73
C SER A 55 -4.48 24.03 -7.81
N SER A 56 -4.82 24.37 -9.05
CA SER A 56 -4.83 23.47 -10.21
C SER A 56 -3.46 22.94 -10.65
N SER A 57 -2.42 23.02 -9.80
CA SER A 57 -1.05 22.64 -10.12
C SER A 57 -0.62 21.29 -9.58
N SER A 58 -1.24 20.74 -8.52
CA SER A 58 -0.88 19.41 -7.99
C SER A 58 -2.06 18.47 -8.18
N LEU A 59 -1.93 17.51 -9.11
CA LEU A 59 -2.92 16.47 -9.36
C LEU A 59 -2.22 15.14 -9.12
N ALA A 60 -2.36 14.57 -7.91
CA ALA A 60 -1.96 13.19 -7.71
C ALA A 60 -2.74 12.32 -8.70
N HIS A 61 -2.00 11.45 -9.36
CA HIS A 61 -2.47 10.66 -10.48
C HIS A 61 -2.33 9.18 -10.19
N ASP A 62 -1.25 8.79 -9.53
CA ASP A 62 -0.96 7.40 -9.22
C ASP A 62 -0.22 7.34 -7.85
N VAL A 63 -0.45 6.27 -7.09
CA VAL A 63 0.06 5.98 -5.76
C VAL A 63 0.57 4.55 -5.64
N GLU A 64 1.80 4.42 -5.13
CA GLU A 64 2.43 3.12 -4.91
C GLU A 64 3.01 2.96 -3.51
N LEU A 65 3.13 1.72 -3.03
CA LEU A 65 3.54 1.44 -1.65
C LEU A 65 4.85 0.66 -1.55
N ASP A 66 5.79 1.18 -0.76
CA ASP A 66 6.88 0.39 -0.20
C ASP A 66 6.60 0.15 1.27
N VAL A 67 5.76 -0.86 1.51
CA VAL A 67 5.27 -1.22 2.84
C VAL A 67 6.41 -1.56 3.80
N ALA A 68 7.38 -2.35 3.32
CA ALA A 68 8.50 -2.83 4.14
C ALA A 68 9.36 -1.67 4.68
N ASN A 69 9.45 -0.57 3.94
CA ASN A 69 10.19 0.63 4.35
C ASN A 69 9.27 1.77 4.82
N SER A 70 7.98 1.50 5.03
CA SER A 70 7.00 2.47 5.52
C SER A 70 6.86 3.73 4.66
N HIS A 71 6.82 3.57 3.33
CA HIS A 71 6.70 4.68 2.39
C HIS A 71 5.52 4.56 1.42
N ILE A 72 4.97 5.73 1.06
CA ILE A 72 4.04 5.95 -0.05
C ILE A 72 4.80 6.73 -1.11
N TYR A 73 4.72 6.32 -2.37
CA TYR A 73 5.16 7.09 -3.52
C TYR A 73 3.93 7.63 -4.23
N VAL A 74 3.98 8.87 -4.70
CA VAL A 74 2.87 9.51 -5.41
C VAL A 74 3.39 10.26 -6.62
N LEU A 75 2.81 9.98 -7.78
CA LEU A 75 3.01 10.77 -8.99
C LEU A 75 2.03 11.94 -9.04
N ASP A 76 2.56 13.15 -9.13
CA ASP A 76 1.82 14.38 -9.43
C ASP A 76 1.94 14.71 -10.91
N PHE A 77 0.83 14.56 -11.64
CA PHE A 77 0.74 14.75 -13.09
C PHE A 77 1.02 16.19 -13.53
N ASN A 78 0.47 17.18 -12.83
CA ASN A 78 0.57 18.60 -13.23
C ASN A 78 1.75 19.31 -12.58
N GLY A 79 2.11 18.94 -11.36
CA GLY A 79 3.33 19.41 -10.71
C GLY A 79 4.56 18.71 -11.26
N ARG A 80 4.35 17.60 -11.99
CA ARG A 80 5.37 16.78 -12.66
C ARG A 80 6.41 16.33 -11.66
N ASN A 81 5.95 15.81 -10.52
CA ASN A 81 6.83 15.37 -9.44
C ASN A 81 6.51 13.93 -9.06
N LEU A 82 7.56 13.19 -8.72
CA LEU A 82 7.47 11.99 -7.92
C LEU A 82 7.77 12.39 -6.48
N MET A 83 6.79 12.20 -5.61
CA MET A 83 6.86 12.52 -4.19
C MET A 83 6.87 11.22 -3.40
N ARG A 84 7.52 11.25 -2.23
CA ARG A 84 7.47 10.17 -1.25
C ARG A 84 6.98 10.71 0.08
N TYR A 85 6.16 9.96 0.78
CA TYR A 85 5.66 10.23 2.12
C TYR A 85 5.93 9.01 3.00
N ASP A 86 5.83 9.17 4.32
CA ASP A 86 5.69 8.04 5.22
C ASP A 86 4.29 7.39 5.03
N LEU A 87 4.10 6.12 5.42
CA LEU A 87 2.82 5.39 5.29
C LEU A 87 1.62 6.07 5.96
N ASP A 88 1.85 6.99 6.90
CA ASP A 88 0.83 7.81 7.56
C ASP A 88 0.56 9.15 6.84
N GLY A 89 1.22 9.40 5.71
CA GLY A 89 1.15 10.63 4.92
C GLY A 89 2.05 11.76 5.41
N ASN A 90 2.81 11.58 6.48
CA ASN A 90 3.72 12.62 6.97
C ASN A 90 5.04 12.65 6.17
N ASN A 91 5.89 13.62 6.50
CA ASN A 91 7.29 13.71 6.05
C ASN A 91 7.49 13.56 4.53
N SER A 92 6.95 14.51 3.77
CA SER A 92 7.10 14.49 2.32
C SER A 92 8.55 14.77 1.85
N THR A 93 8.98 14.04 0.83
CA THR A 93 10.26 14.18 0.15
C THR A 93 10.04 14.22 -1.35
N LEU A 94 10.58 15.24 -2.04
CA LEU A 94 10.63 15.25 -3.50
C LEU A 94 11.71 14.26 -3.97
N ILE A 95 11.29 13.25 -4.73
CA ILE A 95 12.19 12.22 -5.29
C ILE A 95 12.68 12.68 -6.65
N TYR A 96 11.78 13.11 -7.53
CA TYR A 96 12.13 13.51 -8.89
C TYR A 96 11.19 14.58 -9.43
N SER A 97 11.71 15.50 -10.26
CA SER A 97 10.90 16.45 -11.03
C SER A 97 11.06 16.20 -12.53
N TYR A 98 9.96 15.95 -13.20
CA TYR A 98 9.90 15.67 -14.63
C TYR A 98 9.76 16.95 -15.46
N SER A 99 10.40 16.98 -16.63
CA SER A 99 10.22 18.05 -17.61
C SER A 99 8.88 17.95 -18.35
N THR A 100 8.34 16.74 -18.43
CA THR A 100 7.09 16.37 -19.11
C THR A 100 6.17 15.63 -18.12
N ILE A 101 4.98 15.29 -18.56
CA ILE A 101 3.93 14.72 -17.72
C ILE A 101 4.25 13.25 -17.40
N PRO A 102 4.49 12.89 -16.12
CA PRO A 102 4.48 11.49 -15.69
C PRO A 102 3.04 10.99 -15.65
N ARG A 103 2.85 9.69 -15.86
CA ARG A 103 1.52 9.11 -16.03
C ARG A 103 1.26 7.99 -15.05
N ASP A 104 2.19 7.06 -14.97
CA ASP A 104 2.09 5.90 -14.10
C ASP A 104 3.46 5.47 -13.57
N MET A 105 3.49 4.71 -12.48
CA MET A 105 4.67 4.16 -11.82
C MET A 105 4.40 2.79 -11.22
N GLU A 106 5.44 1.98 -11.12
CA GLU A 106 5.39 0.72 -10.37
C GLU A 106 6.71 0.48 -9.65
N LEU A 107 6.66 -0.19 -8.50
CA LEU A 107 7.80 -0.36 -7.60
C LEU A 107 8.35 -1.79 -7.62
N ASP A 108 9.59 -1.94 -8.08
CA ASP A 108 10.41 -3.08 -7.70
C ASP A 108 11.06 -2.78 -6.35
N THR A 109 10.30 -2.99 -5.28
CA THR A 109 10.74 -2.75 -3.89
C THR A 109 11.90 -3.66 -3.48
N THR A 110 12.05 -4.84 -4.10
CA THR A 110 13.13 -5.79 -3.82
C THR A 110 14.48 -5.25 -4.29
N ASN A 111 14.51 -4.64 -5.47
CA ASN A 111 15.74 -4.07 -6.04
C ASN A 111 15.86 -2.54 -5.83
N GLY A 112 14.84 -1.91 -5.25
CA GLY A 112 14.80 -0.48 -4.98
C GLY A 112 14.72 0.37 -6.25
N ILE A 113 13.91 -0.06 -7.21
CA ILE A 113 13.73 0.58 -8.51
C ILE A 113 12.27 1.03 -8.66
N ILE A 114 12.09 2.23 -9.20
CA ILE A 114 10.81 2.79 -9.63
C ILE A 114 10.83 2.77 -11.16
N TYR A 115 9.87 2.10 -11.77
CA TYR A 115 9.58 2.20 -13.20
C TYR A 115 8.49 3.24 -13.37
N HIS A 116 8.57 4.06 -14.42
CA HIS A 116 7.53 5.06 -14.67
C HIS A 116 7.35 5.36 -16.16
N THR A 117 6.10 5.60 -16.55
CA THR A 117 5.74 6.12 -17.86
C THR A 117 5.74 7.66 -17.81
N VAL A 118 6.41 8.29 -18.77
CA VAL A 118 6.52 9.75 -18.84
C VAL A 118 6.35 10.19 -20.28
N ASN A 119 5.21 10.79 -20.58
CA ASN A 119 4.86 11.24 -21.93
C ASN A 119 5.11 10.15 -22.97
N GLY A 120 4.57 8.94 -22.74
CA GLY A 120 4.65 7.77 -23.60
C GLY A 120 5.99 7.04 -23.62
N GLU A 121 7.05 7.57 -23.01
CA GLU A 121 8.33 6.86 -22.83
C GLU A 121 8.36 6.14 -21.49
N VAL A 122 9.24 5.14 -21.35
CA VAL A 122 9.44 4.41 -20.08
C VAL A 122 10.85 4.65 -19.57
N PHE A 123 10.95 4.97 -18.29
CA PHE A 123 12.20 5.17 -17.59
C PHE A 123 12.21 4.39 -16.27
N SER A 124 13.39 4.26 -15.69
CA SER A 124 13.55 3.82 -14.31
C SER A 124 14.44 4.76 -13.50
N THR A 125 14.20 4.84 -12.20
CA THR A 125 15.04 5.53 -11.21
C THR A 125 15.16 4.67 -9.95
N ASN A 126 16.14 4.94 -9.09
CA ASN A 126 16.11 4.33 -7.75
C ASN A 126 15.08 5.02 -6.82
N LEU A 127 14.83 4.44 -5.65
CA LEU A 127 13.88 4.96 -4.64
C LEU A 127 14.18 6.39 -4.12
N VAL A 128 15.37 6.93 -4.42
CA VAL A 128 15.77 8.31 -4.03
C VAL A 128 15.92 9.23 -5.25
N GLY A 129 15.41 8.81 -6.42
CA GLY A 129 15.27 9.64 -7.62
C GLY A 129 16.57 9.90 -8.38
N ASN A 130 17.65 9.21 -8.01
CA ASN A 130 18.92 9.24 -8.72
C ASN A 130 18.98 8.09 -9.74
N ASN A 131 19.90 8.19 -10.69
CA ASN A 131 20.13 7.17 -11.74
C ASN A 131 18.92 6.95 -12.67
N LYS A 132 18.42 8.03 -13.28
CA LYS A 132 17.40 7.93 -14.33
C LYS A 132 17.95 7.23 -15.58
N ASN A 133 17.34 6.13 -15.98
CA ASN A 133 17.65 5.41 -17.21
C ASN A 133 16.46 5.43 -18.15
N SER A 134 16.68 5.66 -19.45
CA SER A 134 15.65 5.49 -20.47
C SER A 134 15.64 4.03 -20.90
N LEU A 135 14.47 3.39 -20.83
CA LEU A 135 14.28 1.96 -21.13
C LEU A 135 13.60 1.79 -22.49
N ILE A 136 12.48 2.48 -22.68
CA ILE A 136 11.70 2.44 -23.92
C ILE A 136 11.51 3.87 -24.40
N THR A 137 12.04 4.16 -25.58
CA THR A 137 11.79 5.42 -26.27
C THR A 137 10.56 5.28 -27.15
N TYR A 138 9.66 6.23 -27.04
CA TYR A 138 8.42 6.28 -27.79
C TYR A 138 8.21 7.73 -28.24
N THR A 139 7.57 7.93 -29.39
CA THR A 139 7.13 9.26 -29.81
C THR A 139 5.62 9.30 -29.70
N PRO A 140 5.06 9.94 -28.66
CA PRO A 140 3.62 10.03 -28.50
C PRO A 140 2.96 10.60 -29.75
N SER A 141 1.84 10.00 -30.11
CA SER A 141 1.04 10.41 -31.24
C SER A 141 -0.44 10.22 -30.93
N ALA A 142 -1.31 10.62 -31.86
CA ALA A 142 -2.74 10.36 -31.74
C ALA A 142 -3.09 8.86 -31.73
N THR A 143 -2.14 7.98 -32.04
CA THR A 143 -2.34 6.53 -32.14
C THR A 143 -1.38 5.75 -31.25
N ASN A 144 -0.65 6.42 -30.36
CA ASN A 144 0.31 5.75 -29.49
C ASN A 144 0.63 6.63 -28.26
N LEU A 145 0.49 6.06 -27.07
CA LEU A 145 0.74 6.66 -25.77
C LEU A 145 0.80 5.53 -24.72
N LEU A 146 2.00 5.20 -24.24
CA LEU A 146 2.15 4.33 -23.07
C LEU A 146 1.67 5.10 -21.83
N ASP A 147 0.65 4.57 -21.18
CA ASP A 147 -0.03 5.16 -20.01
C ASP A 147 0.28 4.30 -18.80
N GLU A 148 -0.23 3.07 -18.76
CA GLU A 148 -0.17 2.17 -17.60
C GLU A 148 0.92 1.10 -17.72
N LEU A 149 1.45 0.64 -16.59
CA LEU A 149 2.50 -0.34 -16.47
C LEU A 149 2.33 -1.27 -15.27
N GLU A 150 2.67 -2.54 -15.45
CA GLU A 150 2.59 -3.57 -14.39
C GLU A 150 3.86 -4.42 -14.43
N LEU A 151 4.37 -4.84 -13.27
CA LEU A 151 5.64 -5.56 -13.17
C LEU A 151 5.48 -7.04 -12.80
N ASP A 152 6.18 -7.90 -13.54
CA ASP A 152 6.54 -9.25 -13.10
C ASP A 152 8.05 -9.29 -12.89
N VAL A 153 8.47 -8.77 -11.74
CA VAL A 153 9.89 -8.63 -11.37
C VAL A 153 10.61 -9.99 -11.42
N ASN A 154 9.96 -11.04 -10.91
CA ASN A 154 10.56 -12.37 -10.78
C ASN A 154 10.86 -13.01 -12.14
N ASN A 155 10.04 -12.74 -13.16
CA ASN A 155 10.27 -13.25 -14.51
C ASN A 155 10.90 -12.22 -15.46
N ASN A 156 11.36 -11.07 -14.94
CA ASN A 156 11.98 -10.00 -15.73
C ASN A 156 11.05 -9.45 -16.82
N HIS A 157 9.78 -9.23 -16.51
CA HIS A 157 8.84 -8.62 -17.45
C HIS A 157 8.20 -7.34 -16.89
N MET A 158 7.91 -6.41 -17.80
CA MET A 158 6.93 -5.35 -17.59
C MET A 158 5.84 -5.46 -18.64
N TYR A 159 4.60 -5.19 -18.27
CA TYR A 159 3.45 -5.09 -19.14
C TYR A 159 3.12 -3.61 -19.30
N LEU A 160 2.86 -3.16 -20.52
CA LEU A 160 2.65 -1.75 -20.84
C LEU A 160 1.42 -1.59 -21.71
N LEU A 161 0.50 -0.75 -21.26
CA LEU A 161 -0.72 -0.42 -21.97
C LEU A 161 -0.51 0.80 -22.85
N ASP A 162 -0.62 0.62 -24.17
CA ASP A 162 -0.74 1.72 -25.11
C ASP A 162 -2.21 2.11 -25.28
N VAL A 163 -2.66 3.13 -24.56
CA VAL A 163 -4.07 3.54 -24.53
C VAL A 163 -4.55 4.19 -25.82
N ASN A 164 -3.65 4.77 -26.62
CA ASN A 164 -4.01 5.34 -27.94
C ASN A 164 -3.76 4.34 -29.08
N GLY A 165 -2.90 3.36 -28.85
CA GLY A 165 -2.58 2.29 -29.79
C GLY A 165 -3.48 1.06 -29.62
N ASP A 166 -4.31 1.01 -28.58
CA ASP A 166 -5.26 -0.06 -28.29
C ASP A 166 -4.61 -1.43 -28.13
N HIS A 167 -3.46 -1.50 -27.44
CA HIS A 167 -2.78 -2.77 -27.22
C HIS A 167 -1.98 -2.83 -25.92
N LEU A 168 -1.97 -4.03 -25.33
CA LEU A 168 -1.12 -4.39 -24.22
C LEU A 168 0.12 -5.11 -24.75
N THR A 169 1.31 -4.64 -24.36
CA THR A 169 2.58 -5.21 -24.80
C THR A 169 3.45 -5.55 -23.60
N ARG A 170 4.06 -6.72 -23.62
CA ARG A 170 5.05 -7.13 -22.62
C ARG A 170 6.45 -6.85 -23.14
N TYR A 171 7.32 -6.34 -22.28
CA TYR A 171 8.74 -6.14 -22.51
C TYR A 171 9.54 -6.84 -21.40
N ASN A 172 10.84 -6.97 -21.59
CA ASN A 172 11.76 -7.19 -20.48
C ASN A 172 11.82 -5.95 -19.57
N LEU A 173 12.22 -6.09 -18.31
CA LEU A 173 12.42 -4.95 -17.39
C LEU A 173 13.44 -3.91 -17.89
N ASP A 174 14.34 -4.28 -18.80
CA ASP A 174 15.28 -3.35 -19.43
C ASP A 174 14.71 -2.62 -20.66
N GLY A 175 13.43 -2.84 -20.99
CA GLY A 175 12.75 -2.28 -22.16
C GLY A 175 12.98 -3.06 -23.47
N SER A 176 13.73 -4.17 -23.45
CA SER A 176 13.96 -5.00 -24.64
C SER A 176 12.85 -6.04 -24.88
N ASN A 177 12.93 -6.75 -26.00
CA ASN A 177 12.11 -7.93 -26.32
C ASN A 177 10.59 -7.75 -26.17
N SER A 178 10.02 -6.84 -26.96
CA SER A 178 8.58 -6.62 -26.98
C SER A 178 7.79 -7.81 -27.53
N THR A 179 6.66 -8.10 -26.90
CA THR A 179 5.68 -9.12 -27.31
C THR A 179 4.28 -8.53 -27.18
N LEU A 180 3.53 -8.44 -28.28
CA LEU A 180 2.11 -8.06 -28.25
C LEU A 180 1.34 -9.13 -27.46
N ILE A 181 0.68 -8.73 -26.38
CA ILE A 181 -0.13 -9.61 -25.54
C ILE A 181 -1.58 -9.56 -26.01
N TYR A 182 -2.17 -8.37 -26.07
CA TYR A 182 -3.58 -8.23 -26.40
C TYR A 182 -3.84 -7.00 -27.27
N SER A 183 -4.72 -7.13 -28.26
CA SER A 183 -5.15 -6.05 -29.15
C SER A 183 -6.63 -5.79 -28.94
N TYR A 184 -6.98 -4.59 -28.49
CA TYR A 184 -8.36 -4.17 -28.23
C TYR A 184 -9.11 -3.80 -29.53
N THR A 185 -8.38 -3.75 -30.65
CA THR A 185 -8.84 -3.46 -32.02
C THR A 185 -9.80 -4.54 -32.56
N GLY A 186 -11.06 -4.54 -32.11
CA GLY A 186 -12.10 -5.45 -32.58
C GLY A 186 -13.54 -4.95 -32.39
N GLY A 187 -13.72 -3.88 -31.62
CA GLY A 187 -14.97 -3.15 -31.41
C GLY A 187 -14.64 -1.68 -31.19
N THR A 188 -15.63 -0.84 -30.96
CA THR A 188 -15.47 0.59 -30.59
C THR A 188 -14.77 0.80 -29.24
N GLN A 189 -14.11 -0.23 -28.72
CA GLN A 189 -13.63 -0.36 -27.36
C GLN A 189 -12.12 -0.09 -27.29
N TYR A 190 -11.73 0.73 -26.33
CA TYR A 190 -10.38 1.14 -26.02
C TYR A 190 -10.08 0.70 -24.57
N PRO A 191 -8.84 0.35 -24.24
CA PRO A 191 -8.49 0.01 -22.87
C PRO A 191 -8.61 1.24 -21.95
N SER A 192 -9.10 1.03 -20.73
CA SER A 192 -8.94 2.02 -19.65
C SER A 192 -7.68 1.69 -18.86
N ASP A 193 -7.57 0.44 -18.40
CA ASP A 193 -6.55 0.01 -17.44
C ASP A 193 -6.48 -1.54 -17.37
N PHE A 194 -5.48 -2.10 -16.70
CA PHE A 194 -5.28 -3.52 -16.47
C PHE A 194 -4.43 -3.78 -15.22
N THR A 195 -4.62 -4.94 -14.59
CA THR A 195 -3.75 -5.42 -13.50
C THR A 195 -3.43 -6.91 -13.63
N THR A 196 -2.33 -7.36 -13.04
CA THR A 196 -1.85 -8.75 -13.19
C THR A 196 -2.09 -9.62 -11.95
N ASP A 197 -2.68 -10.80 -12.14
CA ASP A 197 -2.64 -11.90 -11.16
C ASP A 197 -1.58 -12.91 -11.61
N LEU A 198 -0.33 -12.61 -11.27
CA LEU A 198 0.82 -13.43 -11.64
C LEU A 198 0.76 -14.84 -11.04
N ALA A 199 0.16 -15.00 -9.86
CA ALA A 199 0.03 -16.30 -9.20
C ALA A 199 -0.88 -17.26 -9.97
N ASN A 200 -1.97 -16.74 -10.56
CA ASN A 200 -2.90 -17.51 -11.37
C ASN A 200 -2.68 -17.38 -12.89
N ASN A 201 -1.65 -16.65 -13.31
CA ASN A 201 -1.32 -16.39 -14.71
C ASN A 201 -2.43 -15.68 -15.49
N LEU A 202 -3.09 -14.72 -14.85
CA LEU A 202 -4.17 -13.95 -15.44
C LEU A 202 -3.82 -12.47 -15.54
N ILE A 203 -4.40 -11.80 -16.52
CA ILE A 203 -4.45 -10.34 -16.63
C ILE A 203 -5.91 -9.94 -16.57
N TYR A 204 -6.26 -9.02 -15.67
CA TYR A 204 -7.57 -8.40 -15.59
C TYR A 204 -7.54 -7.10 -16.38
N HIS A 205 -8.53 -6.89 -17.25
CA HIS A 205 -8.58 -5.73 -18.13
C HIS A 205 -9.88 -4.97 -17.93
N ILE A 206 -9.79 -3.64 -17.93
CA ILE A 206 -10.92 -2.75 -18.14
C ILE A 206 -10.87 -2.25 -19.59
N SER A 207 -11.96 -2.43 -20.32
CA SER A 207 -12.10 -1.92 -21.69
C SER A 207 -13.47 -1.27 -21.87
N ARG A 208 -13.55 -0.23 -22.69
CA ARG A 208 -14.79 0.52 -22.89
C ARG A 208 -14.87 1.22 -24.24
N ASP A 209 -16.10 1.42 -24.70
CA ASP A 209 -16.43 2.41 -25.70
C ASP A 209 -17.15 3.62 -25.08
N PHE A 210 -17.78 4.45 -25.91
CA PHE A 210 -18.51 5.64 -25.45
C PHE A 210 -19.80 5.35 -24.66
N THR A 211 -20.26 4.09 -24.63
CA THR A 211 -21.58 3.68 -24.12
C THR A 211 -21.56 2.43 -23.23
N ALA A 212 -20.58 1.56 -23.40
CA ALA A 212 -20.47 0.28 -22.70
C ALA A 212 -19.02 0.01 -22.33
N GLY A 213 -18.82 -0.68 -21.22
CA GLY A 213 -17.54 -1.22 -20.82
C GLY A 213 -17.65 -2.67 -20.37
N GLU A 214 -16.53 -3.35 -20.36
CA GLU A 214 -16.38 -4.72 -19.92
C GLU A 214 -15.14 -4.85 -19.02
N ILE A 215 -15.26 -5.76 -18.07
CA ILE A 215 -14.13 -6.28 -17.29
C ILE A 215 -13.96 -7.72 -17.74
N PHE A 216 -12.78 -8.08 -18.19
CA PHE A 216 -12.49 -9.42 -18.67
C PHE A 216 -11.08 -9.84 -18.28
N THR A 217 -10.84 -11.15 -18.27
CA THR A 217 -9.51 -11.71 -18.07
C THR A 217 -8.93 -12.25 -19.35
N THR A 218 -7.60 -12.21 -19.43
CA THR A 218 -6.82 -13.03 -20.34
C THR A 218 -5.74 -13.82 -19.60
N ASP A 219 -5.09 -14.77 -20.27
CA ASP A 219 -3.84 -15.33 -19.77
C ASP A 219 -2.68 -14.35 -19.99
N LEU A 220 -1.53 -14.58 -19.36
CA LEU A 220 -0.35 -13.72 -19.50
C LEU A 220 0.20 -13.59 -20.94
N LEU A 221 -0.34 -14.35 -21.90
CA LEU A 221 -0.01 -14.31 -23.33
C LEU A 221 -1.18 -13.80 -24.19
N GLY A 222 -2.28 -13.37 -23.57
CA GLY A 222 -3.48 -12.80 -24.21
C GLY A 222 -4.33 -13.78 -25.03
N ASN A 223 -4.16 -15.10 -24.88
CA ASN A 223 -4.82 -16.07 -25.77
C ASN A 223 -6.24 -16.45 -25.34
N SER A 224 -6.50 -16.48 -24.04
CA SER A 224 -7.82 -16.71 -23.46
C SER A 224 -8.50 -15.35 -23.23
N LYS A 225 -9.79 -15.20 -23.56
CA LYS A 225 -10.59 -14.04 -23.15
C LYS A 225 -11.83 -14.54 -22.44
N THR A 226 -12.02 -14.13 -21.19
CA THR A 226 -13.22 -14.43 -20.40
C THR A 226 -13.83 -13.14 -19.89
N VAL A 227 -15.01 -12.76 -20.41
CA VAL A 227 -15.75 -11.60 -19.92
C VAL A 227 -16.34 -11.94 -18.55
N LEU A 228 -15.95 -11.17 -17.54
CA LEU A 228 -16.41 -11.33 -16.15
C LEU A 228 -17.70 -10.56 -15.92
N THR A 229 -17.73 -9.30 -16.38
CA THR A 229 -18.93 -8.46 -16.28
C THR A 229 -18.90 -7.31 -17.28
N THR A 230 -20.06 -6.67 -17.47
CA THR A 230 -20.24 -5.53 -18.37
C THR A 230 -20.96 -4.40 -17.63
N PHE A 231 -20.69 -3.16 -17.99
CA PHE A 231 -21.30 -1.97 -17.39
C PHE A 231 -21.65 -0.93 -18.46
N THR A 232 -22.59 -0.04 -18.15
CA THR A 232 -22.89 1.12 -19.00
C THR A 232 -21.83 2.19 -18.74
N ALA A 233 -20.96 2.42 -19.73
CA ALA A 233 -19.94 3.46 -19.65
C ALA A 233 -20.51 4.82 -20.06
N GLY A 234 -19.99 5.91 -19.52
CA GLY A 234 -20.34 7.25 -19.97
C GLY A 234 -20.07 8.33 -18.93
N ALA A 235 -20.78 9.45 -19.05
CA ALA A 235 -20.57 10.63 -18.20
C ALA A 235 -20.79 10.37 -16.69
N SER A 236 -21.45 9.27 -16.31
CA SER A 236 -21.77 8.95 -14.91
C SER A 236 -21.03 7.72 -14.37
N LEU A 237 -20.22 7.05 -15.18
CA LEU A 237 -19.41 5.91 -14.75
C LEU A 237 -18.29 5.66 -15.74
N LEU A 238 -17.06 5.78 -15.27
CA LEU A 238 -15.86 5.41 -16.02
C LEU A 238 -14.89 4.80 -15.02
N TYR A 239 -14.76 3.48 -15.04
CA TYR A 239 -13.66 2.83 -14.33
C TYR A 239 -12.35 3.18 -15.02
N VAL A 240 -11.41 3.68 -14.22
CA VAL A 240 -10.10 4.15 -14.64
C VAL A 240 -8.98 3.31 -14.07
N ASP A 241 -9.28 2.47 -13.08
CA ASP A 241 -8.28 1.72 -12.33
C ASP A 241 -8.92 0.47 -11.68
N ILE A 242 -8.14 -0.63 -11.59
CA ILE A 242 -8.50 -1.92 -11.00
C ILE A 242 -7.37 -2.53 -10.15
N GLU A 243 -7.71 -2.90 -8.91
CA GLU A 243 -6.78 -3.59 -8.00
C GLU A 243 -7.34 -4.93 -7.49
N LEU A 244 -6.45 -5.89 -7.20
CA LEU A 244 -6.82 -7.26 -6.83
C LEU A 244 -6.50 -7.61 -5.37
N ASP A 245 -7.49 -8.17 -4.69
CA ASP A 245 -7.31 -8.94 -3.46
C ASP A 245 -7.62 -10.41 -3.76
N VAL A 246 -6.61 -11.08 -4.34
CA VAL A 246 -6.76 -12.44 -4.86
C VAL A 246 -7.15 -13.42 -3.75
N GLU A 247 -6.53 -13.27 -2.56
CA GLU A 247 -6.74 -14.16 -1.42
C GLU A 247 -8.18 -14.14 -0.90
N ASN A 248 -8.84 -12.97 -0.94
CA ASN A 248 -10.22 -12.83 -0.50
C ASN A 248 -11.23 -12.83 -1.65
N ASN A 249 -10.80 -13.18 -2.87
CA ASN A 249 -11.63 -13.26 -4.05
C ASN A 249 -12.32 -11.93 -4.37
N HIS A 250 -11.59 -10.82 -4.29
CA HIS A 250 -12.10 -9.49 -4.60
C HIS A 250 -11.27 -8.76 -5.65
N MET A 251 -11.95 -7.98 -6.48
CA MET A 251 -11.36 -6.90 -7.27
C MET A 251 -12.04 -5.58 -6.92
N TYR A 252 -11.26 -4.52 -6.87
CA TYR A 252 -11.67 -3.17 -6.54
C TYR A 252 -11.52 -2.31 -7.78
N LEU A 253 -12.55 -1.56 -8.12
CA LEU A 253 -12.57 -0.72 -9.30
C LEU A 253 -12.89 0.71 -8.92
N LEU A 254 -11.99 1.60 -9.32
CA LEU A 254 -12.12 3.02 -9.09
C LEU A 254 -12.71 3.70 -10.31
N SER A 255 -13.71 4.56 -10.10
CA SER A 255 -14.33 5.32 -11.17
C SER A 255 -14.29 6.82 -10.92
N THR A 256 -13.65 7.58 -11.82
CA THR A 256 -13.58 9.05 -11.77
C THR A 256 -14.90 9.75 -12.08
N ASN A 257 -15.76 9.22 -12.97
CA ASN A 257 -17.02 9.92 -13.35
C ASN A 257 -18.25 9.47 -12.53
N GLY A 258 -18.16 8.29 -11.94
CA GLY A 258 -19.15 7.81 -10.98
C GLY A 258 -18.86 8.27 -9.56
N ASP A 259 -17.64 8.73 -9.29
CA ASP A 259 -17.13 8.99 -7.95
C ASP A 259 -17.27 7.77 -7.04
N LEU A 260 -16.95 6.57 -7.54
CA LEU A 260 -17.19 5.31 -6.82
C LEU A 260 -15.90 4.50 -6.69
N LEU A 261 -15.79 3.82 -5.55
CA LEU A 261 -14.99 2.62 -5.38
C LEU A 261 -15.96 1.45 -5.28
N ASP A 262 -16.00 0.64 -6.32
CA ASP A 262 -16.83 -0.56 -6.37
C ASP A 262 -15.97 -1.80 -6.12
N ARG A 263 -16.52 -2.78 -5.41
CA ARG A 263 -15.91 -4.09 -5.20
C ARG A 263 -16.73 -5.15 -5.91
N TYR A 264 -16.06 -6.07 -6.58
CA TYR A 264 -16.64 -7.26 -7.18
C TYR A 264 -15.94 -8.50 -6.61
N ASN A 265 -16.57 -9.65 -6.77
CA ASN A 265 -15.82 -10.91 -6.74
C ASN A 265 -14.91 -10.99 -7.98
N LEU A 266 -13.80 -11.74 -7.92
CA LEU A 266 -12.89 -11.94 -9.06
C LEU A 266 -13.57 -12.55 -10.31
N ASP A 267 -14.74 -13.17 -10.16
CA ASP A 267 -15.55 -13.70 -11.26
C ASP A 267 -16.51 -12.65 -11.89
N GLY A 268 -16.48 -11.40 -11.41
CA GLY A 268 -17.35 -10.31 -11.86
C GLY A 268 -18.73 -10.27 -11.18
N SER A 269 -19.01 -11.16 -10.23
CA SER A 269 -20.26 -11.17 -9.48
C SER A 269 -20.22 -10.25 -8.24
N ASN A 270 -21.36 -10.14 -7.54
CA ASN A 270 -21.48 -9.47 -6.23
C ASN A 270 -20.96 -8.03 -6.15
N LYS A 271 -21.19 -7.24 -7.21
CA LYS A 271 -20.92 -5.80 -7.21
C LYS A 271 -21.48 -5.13 -5.95
N THR A 272 -20.61 -4.45 -5.22
CA THR A 272 -20.97 -3.61 -4.07
C THR A 272 -20.20 -2.30 -4.16
N THR A 273 -20.90 -1.16 -4.11
CA THR A 273 -20.23 0.14 -3.90
C THR A 273 -19.80 0.23 -2.45
N ILE A 274 -18.48 0.31 -2.21
CA ILE A 274 -17.93 0.36 -0.85
C ILE A 274 -17.58 1.80 -0.43
N GLN A 275 -17.23 2.68 -1.36
CA GLN A 275 -17.01 4.09 -1.07
C GLN A 275 -17.54 4.97 -2.22
N SER A 276 -18.00 6.17 -1.87
CA SER A 276 -18.34 7.22 -2.83
C SER A 276 -17.55 8.50 -2.54
N TYR A 277 -17.29 9.27 -3.59
CA TYR A 277 -16.47 10.47 -3.53
C TYR A 277 -17.13 11.68 -4.22
N PRO A 278 -18.36 12.09 -3.80
CA PRO A 278 -19.17 12.99 -4.60
C PRO A 278 -18.48 14.34 -4.90
N GLY A 279 -18.30 14.66 -6.17
CA GLY A 279 -17.69 15.90 -6.62
C GLY A 279 -16.17 15.96 -6.48
N SER A 280 -15.54 14.82 -6.27
CA SER A 280 -14.08 14.66 -6.25
C SER A 280 -13.58 14.10 -7.59
N PHE A 281 -12.30 13.76 -7.68
CA PHE A 281 -11.67 13.25 -8.90
C PHE A 281 -10.65 12.17 -8.54
N PRO A 282 -11.10 11.00 -8.08
CA PRO A 282 -10.21 9.92 -7.71
C PRO A 282 -9.52 9.40 -8.98
N LYS A 283 -8.22 9.12 -8.85
CA LYS A 283 -7.36 8.77 -9.97
C LYS A 283 -6.87 7.35 -9.93
N ASP A 284 -6.46 6.92 -8.76
CA ASP A 284 -5.77 5.65 -8.61
C ASP A 284 -5.90 5.11 -7.18
N ILE A 285 -5.85 3.79 -7.03
CA ILE A 285 -5.92 3.00 -5.80
C ILE A 285 -4.80 1.96 -5.78
N VAL A 286 -4.30 1.65 -4.59
CA VAL A 286 -3.38 0.53 -4.35
C VAL A 286 -3.78 -0.20 -3.07
N ILE A 287 -3.76 -1.53 -3.10
CA ILE A 287 -4.16 -2.34 -1.94
C ILE A 287 -2.98 -2.52 -0.98
N PHE A 288 -3.19 -2.11 0.27
CA PHE A 288 -2.33 -2.43 1.39
C PHE A 288 -2.88 -3.65 2.14
N LYS A 289 -2.11 -4.73 2.13
CA LYS A 289 -2.37 -5.92 2.94
C LYS A 289 -1.45 -5.99 4.13
N VAL A 290 -2.02 -6.29 5.29
CA VAL A 290 -1.24 -6.59 6.47
C VAL A 290 -0.84 -8.05 6.37
N ASP A 291 0.45 -8.30 6.15
CA ASP A 291 0.98 -9.66 6.12
C ASP A 291 0.66 -10.39 7.43
N SER A 292 -0.27 -11.34 7.35
CA SER A 292 -0.64 -12.20 8.49
C SER A 292 0.47 -13.20 8.86
N THR A 293 1.56 -13.26 8.08
CA THR A 293 2.67 -14.21 8.24
C THR A 293 3.70 -13.83 9.30
N LEU A 294 3.53 -12.67 9.94
CA LEU A 294 4.21 -12.28 11.18
C LEU A 294 3.20 -11.77 12.21
N SER A 295 2.05 -12.44 12.35
CA SER A 295 1.28 -12.33 13.58
C SER A 295 2.03 -13.02 14.73
N LEU A 296 3.03 -12.33 15.28
CA LEU A 296 3.00 -12.17 16.72
C LEU A 296 1.74 -11.36 16.98
N ASN A 297 0.91 -11.76 17.94
CA ASN A 297 -0.18 -10.92 18.41
C ASN A 297 0.41 -9.67 19.09
N ASP A 298 1.11 -8.80 18.34
CA ASP A 298 1.37 -7.41 18.69
C ASP A 298 0.13 -6.62 18.27
N SER A 299 -1.01 -7.03 18.84
CA SER A 299 -2.03 -6.07 19.19
C SER A 299 -1.48 -5.27 20.38
N GLU A 300 -0.50 -4.40 20.15
CA GLU A 300 -0.34 -3.22 20.99
C GLU A 300 -1.50 -2.28 20.67
N VAL A 301 -2.69 -2.70 21.11
CA VAL A 301 -3.68 -1.75 21.55
C VAL A 301 -2.99 -1.00 22.67
N PHE A 302 -2.53 0.23 22.42
CA PHE A 302 -2.12 1.16 23.47
C PHE A 302 -3.37 1.55 24.28
N ASN A 303 -3.88 0.60 25.05
CA ASN A 303 -4.67 0.80 26.25
C ASN A 303 -3.70 0.55 27.40
N GLU A 304 -2.92 1.55 27.82
CA GLU A 304 -1.97 1.44 28.96
C GLU A 304 -1.38 0.03 29.13
N THR A 305 -0.89 -0.58 28.04
CA THR A 305 -0.52 -1.99 28.07
C THR A 305 0.72 -2.14 28.92
N LEU A 306 0.74 -3.21 29.72
CA LEU A 306 1.90 -3.53 30.53
C LEU A 306 3.11 -3.59 29.60
N SER A 307 4.19 -2.89 29.94
CA SER A 307 5.46 -3.00 29.23
C SER A 307 6.54 -3.39 30.23
N LEU A 308 7.69 -3.87 29.75
CA LEU A 308 8.80 -4.28 30.63
C LEU A 308 10.10 -3.56 30.31
N TYR A 309 10.85 -3.23 31.35
CA TYR A 309 12.13 -2.53 31.22
C TYR A 309 13.10 -2.91 32.35
N PRO A 310 14.41 -3.02 32.09
CA PRO A 310 15.05 -3.01 30.77
C PRO A 310 14.78 -4.29 29.98
N ASN A 311 14.75 -4.18 28.65
CA ASN A 311 14.83 -5.33 27.75
C ASN A 311 15.76 -4.96 26.60
N PRO A 312 16.89 -5.66 26.41
CA PRO A 312 17.38 -6.81 27.17
C PRO A 312 17.75 -6.49 28.63
N SER A 313 17.64 -7.48 29.53
CA SER A 313 17.99 -7.35 30.96
C SER A 313 19.10 -8.32 31.38
N SER A 314 19.90 -7.92 32.37
CA SER A 314 20.90 -8.78 33.03
C SER A 314 20.56 -9.08 34.48
N ASP A 315 19.97 -8.12 35.20
CA ASP A 315 19.74 -8.25 36.64
C ASP A 315 18.27 -8.25 37.03
N PHE A 316 17.51 -7.25 36.59
CA PHE A 316 16.11 -7.06 37.00
C PHE A 316 15.26 -6.59 35.84
N ILE A 317 13.96 -6.89 35.88
CA ILE A 317 12.95 -6.29 35.00
C ILE A 317 11.85 -5.67 35.85
N GLN A 318 11.34 -4.53 35.42
CA GLN A 318 10.19 -3.83 35.98
C GLN A 318 9.06 -3.86 34.98
N ILE A 319 7.83 -3.95 35.47
CA ILE A 319 6.63 -3.92 34.65
C ILE A 319 5.99 -2.54 34.81
N MET A 320 5.86 -1.81 33.70
CA MET A 320 5.27 -0.48 33.64
C MET A 320 3.76 -0.58 33.40
N ASN A 321 3.05 0.52 33.66
CA ASN A 321 1.59 0.64 33.46
C ASN A 321 0.77 -0.37 34.30
N ILE A 322 1.29 -0.76 35.47
CA ILE A 322 0.52 -1.52 36.45
C ILE A 322 -0.37 -0.56 37.26
N GLU A 323 -1.70 -0.61 37.06
CA GLU A 323 -2.67 0.17 37.85
C GLU A 323 -2.89 -0.39 39.27
N SER A 324 -2.77 -1.71 39.45
CA SER A 324 -2.94 -2.40 40.73
C SER A 324 -2.19 -3.73 40.74
N LYS A 325 -2.02 -4.36 41.90
CA LYS A 325 -1.22 -5.60 42.03
C LYS A 325 -1.68 -6.71 41.07
N LEU A 326 -0.75 -7.29 40.31
CA LEU A 326 -1.02 -8.34 39.32
C LEU A 326 -0.21 -9.61 39.57
N SER A 327 -0.83 -10.77 39.40
CA SER A 327 -0.13 -12.07 39.39
C SER A 327 0.52 -12.35 38.03
N TYR A 328 1.71 -12.98 38.04
CA TYR A 328 2.45 -13.34 36.83
C TYR A 328 3.08 -14.74 36.90
N THR A 329 3.37 -15.30 35.72
CA THR A 329 4.17 -16.52 35.50
C THR A 329 5.19 -16.28 34.41
N ILE A 330 6.44 -16.70 34.60
CA ILE A 330 7.51 -16.63 33.59
C ILE A 330 7.81 -18.02 33.05
N TYR A 331 7.93 -18.13 31.73
CA TYR A 331 8.33 -19.32 30.99
C TYR A 331 9.60 -19.07 30.19
N ASN A 332 10.41 -20.11 29.98
CA ASN A 332 11.49 -20.06 29.01
C ASN A 332 10.99 -20.36 27.58
N ALA A 333 11.87 -20.25 26.59
CA ALA A 333 11.56 -20.54 25.18
C ALA A 333 11.07 -21.98 24.88
N LEU A 334 11.25 -22.93 25.80
CA LEU A 334 10.75 -24.30 25.67
C LEU A 334 9.35 -24.48 26.31
N GLY A 335 8.75 -23.40 26.81
CA GLY A 335 7.48 -23.43 27.53
C GLY A 335 7.57 -23.96 28.95
N ALA A 336 8.77 -24.15 29.50
CA ALA A 336 8.94 -24.57 30.88
C ALA A 336 8.75 -23.37 31.82
N GLU A 337 7.94 -23.55 32.86
CA GLU A 337 7.71 -22.57 33.92
C GLU A 337 8.99 -22.37 34.75
N ILE A 338 9.37 -21.11 34.93
CA ILE A 338 10.60 -20.67 35.59
C ILE A 338 10.28 -20.03 36.93
N GLU A 339 9.30 -19.13 36.96
CA GLU A 339 8.95 -18.38 38.16
C GLU A 339 7.46 -17.98 38.16
N LYS A 340 6.88 -17.84 39.35
CA LYS A 340 5.53 -17.27 39.56
C LYS A 340 5.57 -16.29 40.71
N GLY A 341 4.82 -15.21 40.58
CA GLY A 341 4.77 -14.17 41.60
C GLY A 341 3.61 -13.19 41.42
N SER A 342 3.72 -12.08 42.13
CA SER A 342 2.81 -10.94 42.01
C SER A 342 3.60 -9.65 42.08
N ILE A 343 3.21 -8.63 41.31
CA ILE A 343 3.99 -7.42 41.09
C ILE A 343 3.12 -6.15 41.18
N THR A 344 3.71 -5.05 41.66
CA THR A 344 3.16 -3.69 41.59
C THR A 344 4.08 -2.76 40.79
N SER A 345 3.65 -1.53 40.48
CA SER A 345 4.44 -0.57 39.69
C SER A 345 5.80 -0.20 40.30
N GLU A 346 5.98 -0.37 41.61
CA GLU A 346 7.22 -0.05 42.33
C GLU A 346 8.16 -1.26 42.50
N ASP A 347 7.69 -2.46 42.15
CA ASP A 347 8.43 -3.70 42.37
C ASP A 347 9.30 -4.06 41.16
N GLN A 348 10.35 -4.85 41.41
CA GLN A 348 11.21 -5.42 40.37
C GLN A 348 11.23 -6.95 40.46
N ILE A 349 11.33 -7.61 39.32
CA ILE A 349 11.53 -9.06 39.19
C ILE A 349 13.02 -9.33 39.01
N ASP A 350 13.61 -10.15 39.87
CA ASP A 350 15.02 -10.54 39.83
C ASP A 350 15.24 -11.67 38.83
N VAL A 351 15.98 -11.39 37.76
CA VAL A 351 16.28 -12.35 36.69
C VAL A 351 17.75 -12.77 36.68
N ARG A 352 18.54 -12.42 37.71
CA ARG A 352 19.97 -12.79 37.79
C ARG A 352 20.20 -14.30 37.78
N GLY A 353 19.24 -15.05 38.33
CA GLY A 353 19.28 -16.52 38.36
C GLY A 353 18.93 -17.18 37.03
N PHE A 354 18.47 -16.42 36.03
CA PHE A 354 18.00 -16.98 34.76
C PHE A 354 19.19 -17.22 33.82
N VAL A 355 19.12 -18.29 33.04
CA VAL A 355 20.08 -18.57 31.97
C VAL A 355 19.86 -17.55 30.85
N ASN A 356 20.91 -17.17 30.14
CA ASN A 356 20.77 -16.27 28.99
C ASN A 356 19.88 -16.88 27.90
N GLY A 357 18.92 -16.11 27.41
CA GLY A 357 17.92 -16.59 26.46
C GLY A 357 16.64 -15.77 26.42
N LEU A 358 15.67 -16.27 25.65
CA LEU A 358 14.34 -15.68 25.50
C LEU A 358 13.39 -16.21 26.57
N TYR A 359 12.63 -15.30 27.17
CA TYR A 359 11.62 -15.59 28.20
C TYR A 359 10.30 -14.89 27.88
N PHE A 360 9.21 -15.50 28.35
CA PHE A 360 7.85 -14.98 28.24
C PHE A 360 7.26 -14.82 29.63
N ILE A 361 6.70 -13.66 29.95
CA ILE A 361 5.96 -13.41 31.19
C ILE A 361 4.47 -13.25 30.87
N THR A 362 3.62 -14.06 31.49
CA THR A 362 2.16 -14.02 31.34
C THR A 362 1.51 -13.54 32.63
N PHE A 363 0.51 -12.67 32.51
CA PHE A 363 -0.23 -12.12 33.64
C PHE A 363 -1.65 -12.72 33.72
N GLU A 364 -2.26 -12.65 34.91
CA GLU A 364 -3.62 -13.17 35.13
C GLU A 364 -4.71 -12.45 34.30
N ASN A 365 -4.44 -11.23 33.84
CA ASN A 365 -5.32 -10.47 32.96
C ASN A 365 -5.23 -10.91 31.48
N GLY A 366 -4.45 -11.95 31.17
CA GLY A 366 -4.26 -12.48 29.83
C GLY A 366 -3.15 -11.81 29.01
N THR A 367 -2.50 -10.75 29.54
CA THR A 367 -1.38 -10.08 28.88
C THR A 367 -0.14 -10.97 28.91
N ALA A 368 0.63 -10.98 27.83
CA ALA A 368 1.94 -11.65 27.77
C ALA A 368 2.99 -10.69 27.22
N LEU A 369 4.18 -10.67 27.82
CA LEU A 369 5.33 -9.88 27.36
C LEU A 369 6.53 -10.79 27.17
N GLN A 370 7.48 -10.38 26.35
CA GLN A 370 8.74 -11.10 26.13
C GLN A 370 9.94 -10.26 26.54
N PHE A 371 10.98 -10.92 27.06
CA PHE A 371 12.26 -10.27 27.31
C PHE A 371 13.46 -11.18 27.05
N ILE A 372 14.60 -10.54 26.77
CA ILE A 372 15.87 -11.23 26.54
C ILE A 372 16.74 -11.09 27.79
N LYS A 373 17.13 -12.22 28.38
CA LYS A 373 18.15 -12.30 29.44
C LYS A 373 19.55 -12.36 28.81
N LYS A 374 20.43 -11.43 29.19
CA LYS A 374 21.83 -11.36 28.74
C LYS A 374 22.84 -11.47 29.86
#